data_AF-A0A0Q5JGI7-F1
#
_entry.id   AF-A0A0Q5JGI7-F1
#
_cell.length_a   1.000
_cell.length_b   1.000
_cell.length_c   1.000
_cell.angle_alpha   90.00
_cell.angle_beta   90.00
_cell.angle_gamma   90.00
#
_symmetry.space_group_name_H-M   'P 1'
#
loop_
_entity.id
_entity.type
_entity.pdbx_description
1 polymer ?
#
loop_
_entity_poly.entity_id
_entity_poly.type
_entity_poly.pdbx_seq_one_letter_code
_entity_poly.pdbx_strand_id
1 'polypeptide(L)'
;MSPNDPSLSYREAYARLSRIAAELEGGEADLDRVLPLLEEAREAYAACQSRIGAVRAALSGGWDPARAADDPSAAGDSSDPDEDSGED
;
A
#
# COMPACT_ATOMS: atom_id res chain seq x y z
N MET A 1 7.91 -20.30 4.86
CA MET A 1 8.09 -19.11 3.98
C MET A 1 7.86 -17.90 4.84
N SER A 2 8.90 -17.11 5.10
CA SER A 2 8.83 -15.93 5.96
C SER A 2 8.01 -14.81 5.28
N PRO A 3 7.20 -14.04 6.02
CA PRO A 3 6.26 -13.05 5.45
C PRO A 3 6.91 -11.73 4.98
N ASN A 4 8.23 -11.70 4.81
CA ASN A 4 9.00 -10.48 4.55
C ASN A 4 9.84 -10.59 3.26
N ASP A 5 9.27 -11.24 2.24
CA ASP A 5 9.75 -11.09 0.87
C ASP A 5 9.54 -9.62 0.48
N PRO A 6 10.55 -8.87 -0.02
CA PRO A 6 10.41 -7.48 -0.44
C PRO A 6 9.59 -7.35 -1.74
N SER A 7 8.43 -8.00 -1.77
CA SER A 7 7.34 -7.72 -2.69
C SER A 7 6.99 -6.24 -2.57
N LEU A 8 7.09 -5.54 -3.71
CA LEU A 8 6.79 -4.11 -3.85
C LEU A 8 5.54 -3.74 -3.04
N SER A 9 5.60 -2.59 -2.36
CA SER A 9 4.40 -1.99 -1.80
C SER A 9 3.42 -1.64 -2.93
N TYR A 10 2.13 -1.56 -2.60
CA TYR A 10 1.12 -1.13 -3.58
C TYR A 10 1.47 0.21 -4.23
N ARG A 11 1.99 1.17 -3.43
CA ARG A 11 2.38 2.49 -3.91
C ARG A 11 3.51 2.40 -4.94
N GLU A 12 4.55 1.61 -4.67
CA GLU A 12 5.69 1.46 -5.57
C GLU A 12 5.31 0.74 -6.86
N ALA A 13 4.51 -0.33 -6.75
CA ALA A 13 4.00 -1.07 -7.90
C ALA A 13 3.12 -0.17 -8.79
N TYR A 14 2.24 0.62 -8.19
CA TYR A 14 1.41 1.59 -8.92
C TYR A 14 2.24 2.68 -9.58
N ALA A 15 3.21 3.27 -8.88
CA ALA A 15 4.08 4.30 -9.44
C ALA A 15 4.88 3.78 -10.66
N ARG A 16 5.32 2.52 -10.60
CA ARG A 16 5.99 1.86 -11.72
C ARG A 16 5.05 1.68 -12.92
N LEU A 17 3.83 1.19 -12.70
CA LEU A 17 2.80 1.11 -13.75
C LEU A 17 2.51 2.46 -14.40
N SER A 18 2.33 3.52 -13.60
CA SER A 18 2.06 4.85 -14.13
C SER A 18 3.21 5.39 -14.99
N ARG A 19 4.47 5.13 -14.61
CA ARG A 19 5.63 5.50 -15.42
C ARG A 19 5.64 4.77 -16.76
N ILE A 20 5.44 3.45 -16.74
CA ILE A 20 5.46 2.63 -17.96
C ILE A 20 4.32 3.05 -18.90
N ALA A 21 3.13 3.32 -18.36
CA ALA A 21 2.01 3.82 -19.16
C ALA A 21 2.35 5.14 -19.85
N ALA A 22 2.94 6.11 -19.12
CA ALA A 22 3.36 7.37 -19.69
C ALA A 22 4.44 7.20 -20.79
N GLU A 23 5.36 6.25 -20.60
CA GLU A 23 6.41 5.93 -21.58
C GLU A 23 5.84 5.30 -22.86
N LEU A 24 4.86 4.39 -22.74
CA LEU A 24 4.19 3.77 -23.87
C LEU A 24 3.26 4.74 -24.61
N GLU A 25 2.55 5.62 -23.89
CA GLU A 25 1.70 6.67 -24.47
C GLU A 25 2.51 7.71 -25.26
N GLY A 26 3.77 7.93 -24.89
CA GLY A 26 4.69 8.80 -25.63
C GLY A 26 4.98 8.33 -27.05
N GLY A 27 4.70 7.06 -27.40
CA GLY A 27 4.80 6.54 -28.77
C GLY A 27 6.23 6.40 -29.33
N GLU A 28 7.25 6.76 -28.55
CA GLU A 28 8.67 6.73 -28.93
C GLU A 28 9.40 5.49 -28.40
N ALA A 29 8.70 4.59 -27.70
CA ALA A 29 9.26 3.33 -27.27
C ALA A 29 9.56 2.45 -28.49
N ASP A 30 10.85 2.20 -28.73
CA ASP A 30 11.33 1.24 -29.72
C ASP A 30 10.66 -0.13 -29.50
N LEU A 31 10.37 -0.87 -30.57
CA LEU A 31 9.69 -2.17 -30.48
C LEU A 31 10.43 -3.13 -29.55
N ASP A 32 11.77 -3.04 -29.56
CA ASP A 32 12.67 -3.82 -28.71
C ASP A 32 12.58 -3.43 -27.22
N ARG A 33 12.09 -2.23 -26.92
CA ARG A 33 11.84 -1.73 -25.55
C ARG A 33 10.41 -2.01 -25.07
N VAL A 34 9.45 -2.13 -25.99
CA VAL A 34 8.03 -2.36 -25.65
C VAL A 34 7.83 -3.68 -24.93
N LEU A 35 8.44 -4.78 -25.41
CA LEU A 35 8.28 -6.09 -24.77
C LEU A 35 8.80 -6.11 -23.32
N PRO A 36 10.03 -5.64 -23.04
CA PRO A 36 10.52 -5.49 -21.66
C PRO A 36 9.60 -4.61 -20.78
N LEU A 37 9.11 -3.48 -21.30
CA LEU A 37 8.20 -2.60 -20.55
C LEU A 37 6.88 -3.30 -20.22
N LEU A 38 6.34 -4.12 -21.12
CA LEU A 38 5.12 -4.88 -20.89
C LEU A 38 5.31 -5.98 -19.85
N GLU A 39 6.47 -6.65 -19.83
CA GLU A 39 6.80 -7.64 -18.79
C GLU A 39 6.89 -6.97 -17.41
N GLU A 40 7.59 -5.84 -17.32
CA GLU A 40 7.70 -5.06 -16.09
C GLU A 40 6.31 -4.55 -15.62
N ALA A 41 5.47 -4.09 -16.54
CA ALA A 41 4.11 -3.68 -16.24
C ALA A 41 3.26 -4.85 -15.72
N ARG A 42 3.40 -6.04 -16.30
CA ARG A 42 2.69 -7.25 -15.85
C ARG A 42 3.07 -7.63 -14.42
N GLU A 43 4.35 -7.56 -14.07
CA GLU A 43 4.81 -7.84 -12.70
C GLU A 43 4.30 -6.81 -11.71
N ALA A 44 4.40 -5.52 -12.04
CA ALA A 44 3.87 -4.44 -11.22
C ALA A 44 2.34 -4.57 -11.02
N TYR A 45 1.61 -4.95 -12.07
CA TYR A 45 0.18 -5.21 -11.99
C TYR A 45 -0.17 -6.40 -11.11
N ALA A 46 0.59 -7.50 -11.19
CA ALA A 46 0.39 -8.66 -10.32
C ALA A 46 0.59 -8.29 -8.84
N ALA A 47 1.60 -7.47 -8.53
CA ALA A 47 1.81 -6.96 -7.18
C ALA A 47 0.62 -6.10 -6.69
N CYS A 48 0.12 -5.20 -7.54
CA CYS A 48 -1.08 -4.40 -7.24
C CYS A 48 -2.30 -5.30 -6.95
N GLN A 49 -2.56 -6.29 -7.81
CA GLN A 49 -3.68 -7.22 -7.65
C GLN A 49 -3.59 -8.05 -6.37
N SER A 50 -2.39 -8.52 -6.03
CA SER A 50 -2.15 -9.26 -4.79
C SER A 50 -2.51 -8.43 -3.56
N ARG A 51 -2.06 -7.16 -3.51
CA ARG A 51 -2.36 -6.25 -2.39
C ARG A 51 -3.84 -5.91 -2.30
N ILE A 52 -4.50 -5.62 -3.43
CA ILE A 52 -5.95 -5.40 -3.48
C ILE A 52 -6.70 -6.65 -3.01
N GLY A 53 -6.26 -7.83 -3.43
CA GLY A 53 -6.82 -9.12 -3.00
C GLY A 53 -6.74 -9.32 -1.49
N ALA A 54 -5.60 -9.02 -0.88
CA ALA A 54 -5.42 -9.09 0.58
C ALA A 54 -6.35 -8.12 1.32
N VAL A 55 -6.50 -6.88 0.83
CA VAL A 55 -7.43 -5.89 1.41
C VAL A 55 -8.88 -6.36 1.27
N ARG A 56 -9.28 -6.87 0.11
CA ARG A 56 -10.62 -7.44 -0.11
C ARG A 56 -10.89 -8.61 0.84
N ALA A 57 -9.92 -9.50 1.02
CA ALA A 57 -10.04 -10.63 1.93
C ALA A 57 -10.23 -10.16 3.38
N ALA A 58 -9.44 -9.17 3.83
CA ALA A 58 -9.58 -8.57 5.16
C ALA A 58 -10.95 -7.92 5.37
N LEU A 59 -11.45 -7.18 4.37
CA LEU A 59 -12.79 -6.57 4.39
C LEU A 59 -13.91 -7.63 4.44
N SER A 60 -13.81 -8.69 3.63
CA SER A 60 -14.81 -9.77 3.62
C SER A 60 -14.81 -10.63 4.90
N GLY A 61 -13.73 -10.60 5.67
CA GLY A 61 -13.58 -11.34 6.93
C GLY A 61 -14.30 -10.73 8.13
N GLY A 62 -15.14 -9.71 7.94
CA GLY A 62 -15.88 -9.06 9.02
C GLY A 62 -15.17 -7.86 9.65
N TRP A 63 -14.44 -7.08 8.85
CA TRP A 63 -14.01 -5.75 9.30
C TRP A 63 -15.27 -4.90 9.56
N ASP A 64 -15.61 -4.77 10.84
CA ASP A 64 -16.65 -3.88 11.33
C ASP A 64 -15.99 -2.58 11.82
N PRO A 65 -16.10 -1.46 11.06
CA PRO A 65 -15.51 -0.20 11.46
C PRO A 65 -16.11 0.35 12.76
N ALA A 66 -17.31 -0.07 13.16
CA ALA A 66 -17.90 0.33 14.44
C ALA A 66 -17.17 -0.30 15.65
N ARG A 67 -16.76 -1.58 15.57
CA ARG A 67 -15.96 -2.23 16.64
C ARG A 67 -14.52 -1.71 16.74
N ALA A 68 -13.97 -1.19 15.64
CA ALA A 68 -12.62 -0.61 15.63
C ALA A 68 -12.56 0.76 16.31
N ALA A 69 -13.66 1.51 16.34
CA ALA A 69 -13.76 2.81 17.01
C ALA A 69 -14.03 2.67 18.53
N ASP A 70 -14.57 1.53 18.97
CA ASP A 70 -14.89 1.22 20.38
C ASP A 70 -13.78 0.41 21.10
N ASP A 71 -12.61 0.21 20.49
CA ASP A 71 -11.48 -0.47 21.15
C ASP A 71 -10.54 0.55 21.84
N PRO A 72 -10.64 0.71 23.19
CA PRO A 72 -9.79 1.62 23.93
C PRO A 72 -8.32 1.20 23.97
N SER A 73 -7.97 -0.01 23.50
CA SER A 73 -6.58 -0.49 23.40
C SER A 73 -5.83 0.05 22.18
N ALA A 74 -6.52 0.63 21.20
CA ALA A 74 -5.91 1.22 20.00
C ALA A 74 -5.57 2.71 20.17
N ALA A 75 -6.05 3.35 21.23
CA ALA A 75 -5.64 4.70 21.61
C ALA A 75 -4.23 4.62 22.24
N GLY A 76 -3.23 4.85 21.40
CA GLY A 76 -1.86 5.00 21.84
C GLY A 76 -1.75 6.04 22.96
N ASP A 77 -1.13 5.58 24.05
CA ASP A 77 -0.21 6.30 24.91
C ASP A 77 0.11 7.71 24.41
N SER A 78 -0.69 8.68 24.85
CA SER A 78 -0.32 10.09 24.92
C SER A 78 -0.08 10.39 26.39
N SER A 79 0.99 9.79 26.93
CA SER A 79 1.57 10.28 28.17
C SER A 79 2.25 11.61 27.85
N ASP A 80 1.49 12.70 27.85
CA ASP A 80 2.02 14.04 28.11
C ASP A 80 2.25 14.12 29.62
N PRO A 81 3.50 14.14 30.12
CA PRO A 81 3.76 14.56 31.48
C PRO A 81 3.75 16.10 31.51
N ASP A 82 3.37 16.64 32.66
CA ASP A 82 3.44 18.06 33.04
C ASP A 82 2.22 18.94 32.72
N GLU A 83 1.28 18.97 33.67
CA GLU A 83 0.78 20.22 34.22
C GLU A 83 0.50 20.02 35.73
N ASP A 84 1.58 20.08 36.52
CA ASP A 84 1.53 20.18 37.97
C ASP A 84 0.86 21.50 38.36
N SER A 85 -0.30 21.39 39.01
CA SER A 85 -1.08 22.49 39.54
C SER A 85 -0.43 22.95 40.86
N GLY A 86 0.42 23.96 40.79
CA GLY A 86 0.95 24.65 41.97
C GLY A 86 0.13 25.91 42.29
N GLU A 87 -0.87 25.79 43.16
CA GLU A 87 -1.52 26.92 43.84
C GLU A 87 -1.57 26.62 45.34
N ASP A 88 -0.63 27.20 46.10
CA ASP A 88 -0.81 28.06 47.31
C ASP A 88 0.59 28.46 47.88
#